data_AF-A0A316P033-F1
#
_entry.id   AF-A0A316P033-F1
#
_cell.length_a   1.000
_cell.length_b   1.000
_cell.length_c   1.000
_cell.angle_alpha   90.00
_cell.angle_beta   90.00
_cell.angle_gamma   90.00
#
_symmetry.space_group_name_H-M   'P 1'
#
loop_
_entity.id
_entity.type
_entity.pdbx_description
1 polymer ?
#
loop_
_entity_poly.entity_id
_entity_poly.type
_entity_poly.pdbx_seq_one_letter_code
_entity_poly.pdbx_strand_id
1 'polypeptide(L)'
;MMTAEEIEERLGISQAQVEEWSAAWERGELPGEPVGEVIYGRPLKFGEPLQVVTFKDTEQHINAMDRRASELGFKRSDYLRWLISQDLAAAGLAS
;
A
#
# COMPACT_ATOMS: atom_id res chain seq x y z
N MET A 1 -31.28 -6.72 10.02
CA MET A 1 -30.36 -5.60 10.34
C MET A 1 -30.26 -5.53 11.84
N MET A 2 -29.07 -5.31 12.38
CA MET A 2 -28.91 -5.10 13.83
C MET A 2 -29.49 -3.73 14.21
N THR A 3 -30.07 -3.63 15.40
CA THR A 3 -30.56 -2.34 15.93
C THR A 3 -29.38 -1.49 16.44
N ALA A 4 -29.61 -0.20 16.68
CA ALA A 4 -28.58 0.68 17.23
C ALA A 4 -28.07 0.18 18.60
N GLU A 5 -28.98 -0.22 19.48
CA GLU A 5 -28.66 -0.76 20.81
C GLU A 5 -27.81 -2.04 20.73
N GLU A 6 -28.11 -2.95 19.79
CA GLU A 6 -27.32 -4.17 19.57
C GLU A 6 -25.91 -3.88 19.04
N ILE A 7 -25.70 -2.75 18.36
CA ILE A 7 -24.38 -2.31 17.88
C ILE A 7 -23.58 -1.71 19.03
N GLU A 8 -24.21 -0.89 19.86
CA GLU A 8 -23.57 -0.28 21.03
C GLU A 8 -23.11 -1.33 22.04
N GLU A 9 -23.97 -2.30 22.36
CA GLU A 9 -23.64 -3.38 23.30
C GLU A 9 -22.49 -4.24 22.78
N ARG A 10 -22.50 -4.56 21.48
CA ARG A 10 -21.47 -5.39 20.84
C ARG A 10 -20.11 -4.71 20.74
N LEU A 11 -20.09 -3.41 20.51
CA LEU A 11 -18.85 -2.64 20.36
C LEU A 11 -18.38 -2.03 21.68
N GLY A 12 -19.25 -1.97 22.70
CA GLY A 12 -18.98 -1.30 23.97
C GLY A 12 -18.80 0.22 23.80
N ILE A 13 -19.40 0.79 22.76
CA ILE A 13 -19.27 2.20 22.38
C ILE A 13 -20.66 2.76 22.12
N SER A 14 -21.04 3.82 22.83
CA SER A 14 -22.33 4.48 22.61
C SER A 14 -22.29 5.44 21.41
N GLN A 15 -23.46 5.74 20.83
CA GLN A 15 -23.57 6.74 19.78
C GLN A 15 -23.05 8.11 20.21
N ALA A 16 -23.30 8.51 21.47
CA ALA A 16 -22.79 9.76 22.03
C ALA A 16 -21.25 9.80 22.07
N GLN A 17 -20.59 8.67 22.36
CA GLN A 17 -19.13 8.57 22.31
C GLN A 17 -18.60 8.68 20.88
N VAL A 18 -19.32 8.13 19.90
CA VAL A 18 -18.97 8.26 18.48
C VAL A 18 -19.05 9.73 18.04
N GLU A 19 -20.12 10.43 18.40
CA GLU A 19 -20.28 11.86 18.09
C GLU A 19 -19.20 12.72 18.79
N GLU A 20 -18.88 12.43 20.04
CA GLU A 20 -17.80 13.11 20.77
C GLU A 20 -16.45 12.92 20.07
N TRP A 21 -16.11 11.68 19.67
CA TRP A 21 -14.87 11.39 18.97
C TRP A 21 -14.85 11.98 17.58
N SER A 22 -15.97 11.97 16.83
CA SER A 22 -16.04 12.52 15.47
C SER A 22 -15.92 14.04 15.44
N ALA A 23 -16.37 14.73 16.49
CA ALA A 23 -16.38 16.18 16.53
C ALA A 23 -15.00 16.81 16.28
N ALA A 24 -13.91 16.21 16.77
CA ALA A 24 -12.56 16.68 16.50
C ALA A 24 -12.18 16.54 15.01
N TRP A 25 -12.48 15.37 14.41
CA TRP A 25 -12.22 15.11 12.99
C TRP A 25 -13.03 16.02 12.07
N GLU A 26 -14.28 16.31 12.43
CA GLU A 26 -15.17 17.23 11.69
C GLU A 26 -14.66 18.68 11.70
N ARG A 27 -13.96 19.09 12.76
CA ARG A 27 -13.25 20.38 12.83
C ARG A 27 -11.89 20.37 12.14
N GLY A 28 -11.45 19.22 11.63
CA GLY A 28 -10.12 19.04 11.05
C GLY A 28 -9.00 18.91 12.09
N GLU A 29 -9.34 18.69 13.35
CA GLU A 29 -8.39 18.42 14.42
C GLU A 29 -8.05 16.92 14.40
N LEU A 30 -6.77 16.58 14.28
CA LEU A 30 -6.25 15.22 14.44
C LEU A 30 -5.64 15.12 15.85
N PRO A 31 -6.41 14.70 16.87
CA PRO A 31 -5.89 14.60 18.23
C PRO A 31 -4.85 13.48 18.33
N GLY A 32 -3.71 13.79 18.94
CA GLY A 32 -2.57 12.88 19.12
C GLY A 32 -1.27 13.49 18.64
N GLU A 33 -0.14 12.99 19.16
CA GLU A 33 1.17 13.31 18.61
C GLU A 33 1.43 12.39 17.40
N PRO A 34 1.88 12.93 16.25
CA PRO A 34 2.30 12.12 15.12
C PRO A 34 3.35 11.10 15.56
N VAL A 35 3.04 9.82 15.37
CA VAL A 35 3.99 8.74 15.67
C VAL A 35 4.83 8.50 14.42
N GLY A 36 6.03 9.06 14.41
CA GLY A 36 6.97 8.96 13.29
C GLY A 36 7.11 10.25 12.47
N GLU A 37 7.98 10.20 11.46
CA GLU A 37 8.20 11.34 10.57
C GLU A 37 6.96 11.56 9.69
N VAL A 38 6.45 12.79 9.68
CA VAL A 38 5.32 13.17 8.81
C VAL A 38 5.84 13.31 7.38
N ILE A 39 5.60 12.29 6.56
CA ILE A 39 5.99 12.30 5.14
C ILE A 39 4.87 12.94 4.33
N TYR A 40 5.14 14.12 3.76
CA TYR A 40 4.22 14.77 2.83
C TYR A 40 4.34 14.16 1.43
N GLY A 41 3.19 13.84 0.82
CA GLY A 41 3.10 13.34 -0.55
C GLY A 41 2.65 11.89 -0.64
N ARG A 42 2.98 11.22 -1.75
CA ARG A 42 2.59 9.83 -1.97
C ARG A 42 3.47 8.92 -1.08
N PRO A 43 2.86 8.00 -0.30
CA PRO A 43 3.63 7.01 0.47
C PRO A 43 4.64 6.27 -0.42
N LEU A 44 5.84 6.07 0.12
CA LEU A 44 6.90 5.31 -0.55
C LEU A 44 6.46 3.85 -0.69
N LYS A 45 6.64 3.27 -1.87
CA LYS A 45 6.19 1.89 -2.16
C LYS A 45 6.87 0.85 -1.26
N PHE A 46 8.11 1.10 -0.83
CA PHE A 46 8.92 0.19 -0.03
C PHE A 46 9.56 0.87 1.19
N GLY A 47 9.02 1.99 1.66
CA GLY A 47 9.59 2.73 2.80
C GLY A 47 10.91 3.47 2.50
N GLU A 48 11.49 3.30 1.31
CA GLU A 48 12.71 3.98 0.87
C GLU A 48 12.54 4.69 -0.50
N PRO A 49 13.32 5.75 -0.77
CA PRO A 49 13.35 6.41 -2.07
C PRO A 49 13.76 5.44 -3.19
N LEU A 50 12.93 5.33 -4.23
CA LEU A 50 13.21 4.48 -5.36
C LEU A 50 14.09 5.18 -6.41
N GLN A 51 15.08 4.45 -6.94
CA GLN A 51 15.81 4.85 -8.13
C GLN A 51 15.13 4.33 -9.41
N VAL A 52 15.17 5.13 -10.47
CA VAL A 52 14.61 4.76 -11.78
C VAL A 52 15.63 3.96 -12.57
N VAL A 53 15.24 2.76 -13.01
CA VAL A 53 16.04 1.91 -13.91
C VAL A 53 15.34 1.86 -15.27
N THR A 54 16.02 2.27 -16.34
CA THR A 54 15.49 2.28 -17.71
C THR A 54 16.38 1.51 -18.66
N PHE A 55 15.77 0.74 -19.56
CA PHE A 55 16.44 0.12 -20.70
C PHE A 55 15.48 0.05 -21.88
N LYS A 56 16.04 -0.03 -23.08
CA LYS A 56 15.26 -0.18 -24.32
C LYS A 56 15.24 -1.65 -24.72
N ASP A 57 14.12 -2.10 -25.25
CA ASP A 57 13.95 -3.45 -25.76
C ASP A 57 13.07 -3.43 -27.01
N THR A 58 13.00 -4.57 -27.69
CA THR A 58 12.14 -4.79 -28.85
C THR A 58 10.67 -4.83 -28.44
N GLU A 59 9.79 -4.37 -29.32
CA GLU A 59 8.34 -4.42 -29.11
C GLU A 59 7.85 -5.86 -28.88
N GLN A 60 8.38 -6.82 -29.64
CA GLN A 60 8.04 -8.23 -29.48
C GLN A 60 8.36 -8.74 -28.07
N HIS A 61 9.53 -8.39 -27.52
CA HIS A 61 9.93 -8.83 -26.19
C HIS A 61 9.10 -8.14 -25.09
N ILE A 62 8.79 -6.84 -25.24
CA ILE A 62 7.91 -6.11 -24.32
C ILE A 62 6.51 -6.73 -24.30
N ASN A 63 5.94 -7.07 -25.46
CA ASN A 63 4.63 -7.69 -25.54
C ASN A 63 4.61 -9.09 -24.90
N ALA A 64 5.67 -9.87 -25.09
CA ALA A 64 5.81 -11.18 -24.43
C ALA A 64 5.90 -11.03 -22.90
N MET A 65 6.65 -10.03 -22.42
CA MET A 65 6.78 -9.70 -21.00
C MET A 65 5.43 -9.29 -20.39
N ASP A 66 4.67 -8.44 -21.07
CA ASP A 66 3.36 -7.99 -20.59
C ASP A 66 2.35 -9.13 -20.50
N ARG A 67 2.34 -10.00 -21.52
CA ARG A 67 1.50 -11.19 -21.51
C ARG A 67 1.84 -12.08 -20.32
N ARG A 68 3.14 -12.35 -20.10
CA ARG A 68 3.59 -13.19 -18.98
C ARG A 68 3.27 -12.56 -17.63
N ALA A 69 3.48 -11.26 -17.48
CA ALA A 69 3.14 -10.53 -16.28
C ALA A 69 1.63 -10.65 -15.99
N SER A 70 0.78 -10.47 -17.00
CA SER A 70 -0.68 -10.60 -16.89
C SER A 70 -1.11 -12.01 -16.47
N GLU A 71 -0.51 -13.05 -17.06
CA GLU A 71 -0.75 -14.47 -16.68
C GLU A 71 -0.44 -14.75 -15.21
N LEU A 72 0.50 -14.01 -14.61
CA LEU A 72 0.90 -14.11 -13.20
C LEU A 72 0.14 -13.13 -12.28
N GLY A 73 -0.79 -12.33 -12.81
CA GLY A 73 -1.48 -11.29 -12.05
C GLY A 73 -0.59 -10.09 -11.68
N PHE A 74 0.53 -9.90 -12.37
CA PHE A 74 1.49 -8.83 -12.14
C PHE A 74 1.34 -7.69 -13.16
N LYS A 75 1.70 -6.48 -12.72
CA LYS A 75 2.07 -5.40 -13.65
C LYS A 75 3.50 -5.65 -14.15
N ARG A 76 3.86 -5.12 -15.32
CA ARG A 76 5.21 -5.22 -15.90
C ARG A 76 6.32 -4.92 -14.88
N SER A 77 6.18 -3.82 -14.13
CA SER A 77 7.19 -3.44 -13.14
C SER A 77 7.32 -4.42 -11.96
N ASP A 78 6.23 -5.09 -11.58
CA ASP A 78 6.26 -6.07 -10.49
C ASP A 78 6.84 -7.39 -10.99
N TYR A 79 6.53 -7.78 -12.22
CA TYR A 79 7.17 -8.91 -12.91
C TYR A 79 8.70 -8.74 -13.01
N LEU A 80 9.17 -7.56 -13.44
CA LEU A 80 10.60 -7.26 -13.51
C LEU A 80 11.27 -7.28 -12.12
N ARG A 81 10.64 -6.68 -11.11
CA ARG A 81 11.16 -6.74 -9.73
C ARG A 81 11.26 -8.17 -9.22
N TRP A 82 10.25 -8.99 -9.51
CA TRP A 82 10.21 -10.40 -9.11
C TRP A 82 11.34 -11.19 -9.77
N LEU A 83 11.54 -11.04 -11.08
CA LEU A 83 12.64 -11.70 -11.79
C LEU A 83 14.01 -11.31 -11.22
N ILE A 84 14.25 -10.01 -11.00
CA ILE A 84 15.50 -9.53 -10.41
C ILE A 84 15.68 -10.09 -9.00
N SER A 85 14.62 -10.11 -8.18
CA SER A 85 14.70 -10.66 -6.82
C SER A 85 15.05 -12.14 -6.82
N GLN A 86 14.50 -12.91 -7.77
CA GLN A 86 14.83 -14.33 -7.91
C GLN A 86 16.29 -14.55 -8.32
N ASP A 87 16.78 -13.76 -9.28
CA ASP A 87 18.17 -13.83 -9.73
C ASP A 87 19.15 -13.47 -8.61
N LEU A 88 18.90 -12.35 -7.91
CA LEU A 88 19.72 -11.93 -6.77
C LEU A 88 19.71 -12.97 -5.63
N ALA A 89 18.56 -13.59 -5.35
CA ALA A 89 18.48 -14.67 -4.37
C ALA A 89 19.29 -15.89 -4.80
N ALA A 90 19.21 -16.30 -6.07
CA ALA A 90 19.99 -17.40 -6.61
C ALA A 90 21.50 -17.11 -6.60
N ALA A 91 21.89 -15.85 -6.78
CA ALA A 91 23.27 -15.39 -6.71
C ALA A 91 23.79 -15.19 -5.27
N GLY A 92 22.94 -15.34 -4.24
CA GLY A 92 23.31 -15.08 -2.84
C GLY A 92 23.51 -13.60 -2.52
N LEU A 93 22.91 -12.70 -3.32
CA LEU A 93 22.99 -11.24 -3.19
C LEU A 93 21.70 -10.62 -2.64
N ALA A 94 20.67 -11.44 -2.36
CA ALA A 94 19.48 -10.97 -1.69
C ALA A 94 19.79 -10.62 -0.23
N SER A 95 19.50 -9.39 0.17
CA SER A 95 19.59 -8.87 1.54
C SER A 95 18.46 -9.34 2.44
#